data_AF-A0A5Q0M718-F1
#
_entry.id   AF-A0A5Q0M718-F1
#
_cell.length_a   1.000
_cell.length_b   1.000
_cell.length_c   1.000
_cell.angle_alpha   90.00
_cell.angle_beta   90.00
_cell.angle_gamma   90.00
#
_symmetry.space_group_name_H-M   'P 1'
#
loop_
_entity.id
_entity.type
_entity.pdbx_description
1 polymer ?
#
loop_
_entity_poly.entity_id
_entity_poly.type
_entity_poly.pdbx_seq_one_letter_code
_entity_poly.pdbx_strand_id
1 'polypeptide(L)'
;MNPYTFTKKPATVEAWQWNFSTDQLEPPTWMTDALNKWPEVGGAAFWPNGKLGVNQSTPERVWWNRPHIEIQTLEGVMRAVPGDWIIRGVAHEIYPCKPAIFATTYEKAAS
;
A
#
# COMPACT_ATOMS: atom_id res chain seq x y z
N MET A 1 -10.97 4.41 -38.01
CA MET A 1 -10.22 5.43 -37.24
C MET A 1 -8.79 4.96 -37.14
N ASN A 2 -7.81 5.79 -37.51
CA ASN A 2 -6.40 5.46 -37.31
C ASN A 2 -6.05 5.60 -35.82
N PRO A 3 -5.22 4.72 -35.26
CA PRO A 3 -4.83 4.80 -33.85
C PRO A 3 -3.88 5.99 -33.62
N TYR A 4 -4.11 6.72 -32.53
CA TYR A 4 -3.14 7.68 -32.01
C TYR A 4 -2.16 6.96 -31.08
N THR A 5 -0.89 7.36 -31.13
CA THR A 5 0.15 6.87 -30.22
C THR A 5 0.52 7.97 -29.23
N PHE A 6 0.69 7.60 -27.96
CA PHE A 6 1.06 8.51 -26.87
C PHE A 6 2.24 7.93 -26.08
N THR A 7 3.07 8.80 -25.50
CA THR A 7 4.15 8.41 -24.57
C THR A 7 3.78 8.89 -23.16
N LYS A 8 4.01 8.06 -22.13
CA LYS A 8 3.73 8.41 -20.74
C LYS A 8 4.72 9.49 -20.27
N LYS A 9 4.22 10.53 -19.58
CA LYS A 9 5.08 11.54 -18.94
C LYS A 9 5.92 10.89 -17.82
N PRO A 10 7.18 11.32 -17.59
CA PRO A 10 7.92 10.90 -16.42
C PRO A 10 7.18 11.33 -15.15
N ALA A 11 7.10 10.44 -14.17
CA ALA A 11 6.40 10.68 -12.91
C ALA A 11 7.35 10.41 -11.75
N THR A 12 7.45 11.37 -10.83
CA THR A 12 8.10 11.17 -9.52
C THR A 12 7.02 10.83 -8.51
N VAL A 13 7.29 9.85 -7.64
CA VAL A 13 6.36 9.40 -6.59
C VAL A 13 7.05 9.48 -5.24
N GLU A 14 6.24 9.62 -4.18
CA GLU A 14 6.72 9.38 -2.81
C GLU A 14 6.51 7.91 -2.48
N ALA A 15 7.45 7.29 -1.77
CA ALA A 15 7.31 5.89 -1.37
C ALA A 15 7.89 5.65 0.02
N TRP A 16 7.22 4.80 0.78
CA TRP A 16 7.62 4.40 2.13
C TRP A 16 7.69 2.88 2.21
N GLN A 17 8.86 2.35 2.55
CA GLN A 17 9.00 0.91 2.77
C GLN A 17 8.51 0.58 4.17
N TRP A 18 7.50 -0.26 4.27
CA TRP A 18 6.91 -0.62 5.55
C TRP A 18 7.58 -1.87 6.12
N ASN A 19 8.41 -1.73 7.16
CA ASN A 19 9.24 -2.83 7.67
C ASN A 19 8.78 -3.44 9.01
N PHE A 20 7.59 -3.06 9.52
CA PHE A 20 7.05 -3.54 10.82
C PHE A 20 8.05 -3.39 11.99
N SER A 21 8.98 -2.45 11.89
CA SER A 21 9.87 -2.12 13.02
C SER A 21 9.10 -1.25 14.00
N THR A 22 9.14 -1.61 15.28
CA THR A 22 8.66 -0.79 16.40
C THR A 22 9.40 0.55 16.51
N ASP A 23 10.55 0.69 15.85
CA ASP A 23 11.38 1.89 15.88
C ASP A 23 11.08 2.85 14.71
N GLN A 24 10.34 2.40 13.68
CA GLN A 24 9.87 3.23 12.55
C GLN A 24 8.42 3.68 12.77
N LEU A 25 8.11 4.19 13.97
CA LEU A 25 6.75 4.60 14.34
C LEU A 25 6.27 5.88 13.67
N GLU A 26 7.12 6.58 12.92
CA GLU A 26 6.76 7.82 12.22
C GLU A 26 6.62 7.56 10.72
N PRO A 27 5.45 7.11 10.24
CA PRO A 27 5.19 7.06 8.81
C PRO A 27 5.18 8.50 8.24
N PRO A 28 5.42 8.69 6.94
CA PRO A 28 5.28 10.01 6.33
C PRO A 28 3.90 10.62 6.61
N THR A 29 3.81 11.95 6.66
CA THR A 29 2.54 12.65 6.98
C THR A 29 1.38 12.21 6.09
N TRP A 30 1.62 11.97 4.80
CA TRP A 30 0.59 11.48 3.88
C TRP A 30 0.07 10.08 4.21
N MET A 31 0.88 9.25 4.87
CA MET A 31 0.47 7.93 5.33
C MET A 31 -0.32 8.05 6.64
N THR A 32 0.06 8.98 7.53
CA THR A 32 -0.78 9.35 8.69
C THR A 32 -2.15 9.84 8.24
N ASP A 33 -2.22 10.67 7.19
CA ASP A 33 -3.49 11.11 6.60
C ASP A 33 -4.29 9.93 6.04
N ALA A 34 -3.64 8.97 5.38
CA ALA A 34 -4.30 7.76 4.89
C ALA A 34 -4.87 6.90 6.02
N LEU A 35 -4.15 6.75 7.13
CA LEU A 35 -4.63 6.03 8.31
C LEU A 35 -5.91 6.64 8.89
N ASN A 36 -6.05 7.96 8.83
CA ASN A 36 -7.24 8.68 9.29
C ASN A 36 -8.43 8.62 8.30
N LYS A 37 -8.25 8.10 7.08
CA LYS A 37 -9.28 8.05 6.02
C LYS A 37 -9.95 6.69 5.86
N TRP A 38 -9.47 5.63 6.51
CA TRP A 38 -10.07 4.31 6.32
C TRP A 38 -11.55 4.27 6.74
N PRO A 39 -12.46 3.66 5.96
CA PRO A 39 -12.24 2.83 4.77
C PRO A 39 -12.46 3.52 3.42
N GLU A 40 -12.32 4.85 3.33
CA GLU A 40 -12.46 5.58 2.05
C GLU A 40 -11.31 5.31 1.09
N VAL A 41 -11.51 5.55 -0.21
CA VAL A 41 -10.44 5.40 -1.22
C VAL A 41 -9.25 6.30 -0.87
N GLY A 42 -8.05 5.72 -0.90
CA GLY A 42 -6.82 6.35 -0.42
C GLY A 42 -6.61 6.24 1.10
N GLY A 43 -7.52 5.58 1.81
CA GLY A 43 -7.38 5.25 3.23
C GLY A 43 -6.62 3.94 3.47
N ALA A 44 -6.04 3.81 4.66
CA ALA A 44 -5.29 2.63 5.09
C ALA A 44 -5.66 2.20 6.51
N ALA A 45 -5.69 0.89 6.78
CA ALA A 45 -5.86 0.33 8.12
C ALA A 45 -4.68 -0.57 8.47
N PHE A 46 -4.11 -0.37 9.66
CA PHE A 46 -3.05 -1.21 10.18
C PHE A 46 -3.62 -2.34 11.04
N TRP A 47 -3.27 -3.57 10.70
CA TRP A 47 -3.69 -4.78 11.39
C TRP A 47 -2.46 -5.46 12.02
N PRO A 48 -1.99 -5.00 13.20
CA PRO A 48 -0.73 -5.47 13.79
C PRO A 48 -0.71 -6.96 14.13
N ASN A 49 -1.86 -7.52 14.51
CA ASN A 49 -2.00 -8.94 14.85
C ASN A 49 -2.75 -9.72 13.76
N GLY A 50 -2.85 -9.15 12.55
CA GLY A 50 -3.75 -9.65 11.53
C GLY A 50 -5.23 -9.40 11.85
N LYS A 51 -6.10 -9.89 10.98
CA LYS A 51 -7.56 -9.76 11.14
C LYS A 51 -8.11 -11.11 11.58
N LEU A 52 -8.49 -11.22 12.86
CA LEU A 52 -9.17 -12.39 13.40
C LEU A 52 -10.59 -12.47 12.83
N GLY A 53 -10.75 -13.16 11.70
CA GLY A 53 -12.06 -13.54 11.18
C GLY A 53 -12.44 -14.92 11.72
N VAL A 54 -13.42 -15.00 12.62
CA VAL A 54 -14.09 -16.27 12.92
C VAL A 54 -15.03 -16.61 11.77
N ASN A 55 -14.72 -17.63 10.98
CA ASN A 55 -15.70 -18.22 10.08
C ASN A 55 -16.52 -19.26 10.85
N GLN A 56 -17.79 -18.95 11.16
CA GLN A 56 -18.69 -19.85 11.90
C GLN A 56 -18.95 -21.20 11.19
N SER A 57 -18.61 -21.32 9.91
CA SER A 57 -18.79 -22.55 9.12
C SER A 57 -17.51 -23.35 8.87
N THR A 58 -16.32 -22.78 9.15
CA THR A 58 -15.03 -23.50 9.07
C THR A 58 -14.04 -22.93 10.09
N PRO A 59 -13.81 -23.59 11.24
CA PRO A 59 -12.91 -23.10 12.29
C PRO A 59 -11.43 -23.02 11.87
N GLU A 60 -11.07 -23.49 10.67
CA GLU A 60 -9.69 -23.62 10.19
C GLU A 60 -9.23 -22.48 9.25
N ARG A 61 -10.11 -21.51 8.97
CA ARG A 61 -9.84 -20.43 8.01
C ARG A 61 -9.51 -19.11 8.71
N VAL A 62 -8.49 -19.12 9.57
CA VAL A 62 -7.78 -17.91 10.01
C VAL A 62 -6.89 -17.47 8.85
N TRP A 63 -7.42 -16.67 7.92
CA TRP A 63 -6.70 -16.44 6.68
C TRP A 63 -5.41 -15.64 6.86
N TRP A 64 -5.32 -14.69 7.79
CA TRP A 64 -4.10 -13.87 7.94
C TRP A 64 -3.85 -13.49 9.40
N ASN A 65 -3.06 -14.29 10.12
CA ASN A 65 -2.57 -14.00 11.48
C ASN A 65 -1.20 -13.28 11.47
N ARG A 66 -0.97 -12.46 10.44
CA ARG A 66 0.28 -11.72 10.27
C ARG A 66 -0.01 -10.22 10.18
N PRO A 67 0.93 -9.38 10.66
CA PRO A 67 0.82 -7.96 10.48
C PRO A 67 0.65 -7.60 9.02
N HIS A 68 -0.31 -6.75 8.71
CA HIS A 68 -0.49 -6.20 7.36
C HIS A 68 -1.13 -4.81 7.42
N ILE A 69 -1.02 -4.08 6.31
CA ILE A 69 -1.78 -2.85 6.07
C ILE A 69 -2.79 -3.16 4.97
N GLU A 70 -4.07 -2.90 5.22
CA GLU A 70 -5.10 -2.86 4.17
C GLU A 70 -5.16 -1.44 3.61
N ILE A 71 -5.17 -1.32 2.29
CA ILE A 71 -5.22 -0.04 1.57
C ILE A 71 -6.46 -0.07 0.68
N GLN A 72 -7.36 0.89 0.84
CA GLN A 72 -8.52 1.03 -0.03
C GLN A 72 -8.09 1.72 -1.32
N THR A 73 -7.90 0.94 -2.38
CA THR A 73 -7.55 1.45 -3.73
C THR A 73 -8.80 1.61 -4.60
N LEU A 74 -8.63 2.11 -5.83
CA LEU A 74 -9.71 2.20 -6.82
C LEU A 74 -10.18 0.81 -7.28
N GLU A 75 -9.27 -0.16 -7.26
CA GLU A 75 -9.48 -1.56 -7.63
C GLU A 75 -10.02 -2.41 -6.47
N GLY A 76 -10.18 -1.82 -5.29
CA GLY A 76 -10.63 -2.47 -4.06
C GLY A 76 -9.56 -2.52 -2.97
N VAL A 77 -9.79 -3.32 -1.93
CA VAL A 77 -8.83 -3.43 -0.81
C VAL A 77 -7.62 -4.25 -1.23
N MET A 78 -6.45 -3.62 -1.22
CA MET A 78 -5.15 -4.27 -1.41
C MET A 78 -4.43 -4.43 -0.07
N ARG A 79 -3.49 -5.38 -0.01
CA ARG A 79 -2.72 -5.68 1.21
C ARG A 79 -1.23 -5.44 1.00
N ALA A 80 -0.63 -4.65 1.89
CA ALA A 80 0.81 -4.60 2.08
C ALA A 80 1.19 -5.53 3.24
N VAL A 81 2.32 -6.23 3.12
CA VAL A 81 2.98 -6.96 4.23
C VAL A 81 4.31 -6.31 4.56
N PRO A 82 4.92 -6.61 5.73
CA PRO A 82 6.24 -6.06 6.05
C PRO A 82 7.27 -6.37 4.95
N GLY A 83 8.06 -5.36 4.59
CA GLY A 83 8.97 -5.35 3.47
C GLY A 83 8.41 -4.67 2.22
N ASP A 84 7.09 -4.64 2.02
CA ASP A 84 6.46 -4.00 0.86
C ASP A 84 6.63 -2.46 0.89
N TRP A 85 6.65 -1.86 -0.29
CA TRP A 85 6.59 -0.42 -0.46
C TRP A 85 5.13 0.03 -0.50
N ILE A 86 4.83 1.15 0.15
CA ILE A 86 3.58 1.89 -0.06
C ILE A 86 3.95 3.11 -0.89
N ILE A 87 3.36 3.22 -2.08
CA ILE A 87 3.61 4.31 -3.02
C ILE A 87 2.44 5.28 -2.95
N ARG A 88 2.74 6.57 -2.88
CA ARG A 88 1.79 7.65 -3.13
C ARG A 88 1.96 8.15 -4.56
N GLY A 89 0.94 7.92 -5.37
CA GLY A 89 0.88 8.40 -6.74
C GLY A 89 0.60 9.90 -6.85
N VAL A 90 0.61 10.39 -8.09
CA VAL A 90 0.55 11.83 -8.39
C VAL A 90 -0.83 12.46 -8.15
N ALA A 91 -1.89 11.65 -8.08
CA ALA A 91 -3.24 12.10 -7.75
C ALA A 91 -3.62 11.77 -6.30
N HIS A 92 -2.61 11.58 -5.44
CA HIS A 92 -2.75 11.22 -4.02
C HIS A 92 -3.41 9.85 -3.76
N GLU A 93 -3.49 9.00 -4.78
CA GLU A 93 -3.77 7.58 -4.60
C GLU A 93 -2.61 6.89 -3.88
N ILE A 94 -2.91 5.86 -3.09
CA ILE A 94 -1.89 5.02 -2.47
C ILE A 94 -2.11 3.55 -2.81
N TYR A 95 -1.01 2.82 -3.02
CA TYR A 95 -1.07 1.40 -3.32
C TYR A 95 0.20 0.66 -2.86
N PRO A 96 0.10 -0.64 -2.55
CA PRO A 96 1.27 -1.44 -2.20
C PRO A 96 2.04 -1.87 -3.45
N CYS A 97 3.36 -1.99 -3.32
CA CYS A 97 4.26 -2.46 -4.36
C CYS A 97 5.29 -3.42 -3.78
N LYS A 98 5.52 -4.55 -4.46
CA LYS A 98 6.49 -5.55 -4.01
C LYS A 98 7.92 -5.03 -4.18
N PRO A 99 8.86 -5.34 -3.27
CA PRO A 99 10.23 -4.81 -3.32
C PRO A 99 10.94 -5.06 -4.63
N ALA A 100 10.81 -6.27 -5.19
CA ALA A 100 11.41 -6.62 -6.47
C ALA A 100 10.87 -5.75 -7.61
N ILE A 101 9.55 -5.52 -7.66
CA ILE A 101 8.91 -4.68 -8.67
C ILE A 101 9.29 -3.21 -8.46
N PHE A 102 9.32 -2.73 -7.22
CA PHE A 102 9.72 -1.37 -6.91
C PHE A 102 11.15 -1.09 -7.39
N ALA A 103 12.09 -1.97 -7.05
CA ALA A 103 13.50 -1.81 -7.41
C ALA A 103 13.76 -1.85 -8.94
N THR A 104 12.95 -2.57 -9.71
CA THR A 104 13.05 -2.58 -11.18
C THR A 104 12.34 -1.41 -11.85
N THR A 105 11.42 -0.73 -11.14
CA THR A 105 10.54 0.30 -11.71
C THR A 105 10.97 1.71 -11.34
N TYR A 106 11.58 1.88 -10.17
CA TYR A 106 11.91 3.19 -9.61
C TYR A 106 13.38 3.30 -9.26
N GLU A 107 13.94 4.47 -9.52
CA GLU A 107 15.23 4.92 -9.03
C GLU A 107 15.04 6.14 -8.12
N LYS A 108 16.03 6.45 -7.28
CA LYS A 108 15.97 7.65 -6.45
C LYS A 108 16.02 8.89 -7.35
N ALA A 109 15.05 9.78 -7.19
CA ALA A 109 15.09 11.09 -7.83
C ALA A 109 16.28 11.90 -7.29
N ALA A 110 16.88 12.73 -8.16
CA ALA A 110 17.87 13.72 -7.74
C ALA A 110 17.21 14.72 -6.77
N SER A 111 17.92 15.05 -5.69
CA SER A 111 17.48 16.02 -4.67
C SER A 111 17.62 17.47 -5.16
#